data_AF-A0AAV5TH62-F1
#
_entry.id   AF-A0AAV5TH62-F1
#
_cell.length_a   1.000
_cell.length_b   1.000
_cell.length_c   1.000
_cell.angle_alpha   90.00
_cell.angle_beta   90.00
_cell.angle_gamma   90.00
#
_symmetry.space_group_name_H-M   'P 1'
#
loop_
_entity.id
_entity.type
_entity.pdbx_description
1 polymer ?
#
loop_
_entity_poly.entity_id
_entity_poly.type
_entity_poly.pdbx_seq_one_letter_code
_entity_poly.pdbx_strand_id
1 'polypeptide(L)'
;MSAEQCEVLRELSSNFAYQALIAVKCSLCVMAVYGISYQWHKQGVRFLVHDNTKVVFKFYYALNLFVSASFAESYIFELIRLRFDCYVVNFRTVLLSKGMGISAIIAAQYVIMIISFERVYSALFPAHFEKHSDKRLAFVLSLTTVIVFIYTAFSLFVYCTDIYLNFIRKPTASNPSLSISYQRSENRRVLLIILPLEITETIMYFAATFAFIIQDDKMPMQRALYLELLTLPIFSPLILVIIIELRVARRH
;
A
#
# COMPACT_ATOMS: atom_id res chain seq x y z
N MET A 1 -1.52 21.85 -16.50
CA MET A 1 -0.30 21.81 -15.67
C MET A 1 0.29 23.21 -15.67
N SER A 2 0.89 23.68 -14.57
CA SER A 2 1.60 24.97 -14.59
C SER A 2 2.94 24.81 -15.34
N ALA A 3 3.48 25.91 -15.87
CA ALA A 3 4.77 25.91 -16.55
C ALA A 3 5.91 25.39 -15.63
N GLU A 4 5.85 25.76 -14.35
CA GLU A 4 6.77 25.30 -13.31
C GLU A 4 6.77 23.76 -13.16
N GLN A 5 5.60 23.11 -13.26
CA GLN A 5 5.51 21.65 -13.18
C GLN A 5 6.14 20.97 -14.40
N CYS A 6 6.04 21.57 -15.59
CA CYS A 6 6.73 21.06 -16.77
C CYS A 6 8.25 21.19 -16.62
N GLU A 7 8.73 22.28 -16.02
CA GLU A 7 10.16 22.52 -15.81
C GLU A 7 10.79 21.49 -14.86
N VAL A 8 10.13 21.20 -13.74
CA VAL A 8 10.57 20.15 -12.81
C VAL A 8 10.57 18.77 -13.48
N LEU A 9 9.56 18.45 -14.29
CA LEU A 9 9.54 17.19 -15.03
C LEU A 9 10.65 17.11 -16.07
N ARG A 10 10.99 18.23 -16.71
CA ARG A 10 12.09 18.30 -17.67
C ARG A 10 13.45 18.13 -16.98
N GLU A 11 13.60 18.66 -15.78
CA GLU A 11 14.77 18.41 -14.94
C GLU A 11 14.88 16.92 -14.57
N LEU A 12 13.79 16.32 -14.09
CA LEU A 12 13.75 14.89 -13.75
C LEU A 12 13.95 13.99 -14.97
N SER A 13 13.41 14.36 -16.14
CA SER A 13 13.63 13.63 -17.39
C SER A 13 15.05 13.80 -17.90
N SER A 14 15.73 14.90 -17.66
CA SER A 14 17.15 15.04 -17.99
C SER A 14 18.08 14.24 -17.08
N ASN A 15 17.60 13.84 -15.89
CA ASN A 15 18.42 13.16 -14.90
C ASN A 15 18.48 11.65 -15.13
N PHE A 16 19.60 11.19 -15.69
CA PHE A 16 19.85 9.77 -15.97
C PHE A 16 19.73 8.88 -14.72
N ALA A 17 20.19 9.35 -13.56
CA ALA A 17 20.15 8.55 -12.33
C ALA A 17 18.70 8.30 -11.87
N TYR A 18 17.82 9.30 -12.00
CA TYR A 18 16.40 9.14 -11.71
C TYR A 18 15.75 8.15 -12.67
N GLN A 19 15.99 8.31 -13.98
CA GLN A 19 15.46 7.37 -14.99
C GLN A 19 15.92 5.93 -14.73
N ALA A 20 17.21 5.73 -14.45
CA ALA A 20 17.78 4.42 -14.15
C ALA A 20 17.14 3.82 -12.89
N LEU A 21 16.95 4.62 -11.84
CA LEU A 21 16.27 4.18 -10.62
C LEU A 21 14.85 3.70 -10.93
N ILE A 22 14.03 4.52 -11.60
CA ILE A 22 12.65 4.16 -11.94
C ILE A 22 12.61 2.90 -12.84
N ALA A 23 13.52 2.79 -13.81
CA ALA A 23 13.61 1.62 -14.67
C ALA A 23 13.96 0.35 -13.89
N VAL A 24 14.94 0.43 -12.98
CA VAL A 24 15.31 -0.70 -12.09
C VAL A 24 14.11 -1.11 -11.24
N LYS A 25 13.41 -0.16 -10.63
CA LYS A 25 12.22 -0.47 -9.83
C LYS A 25 11.09 -1.10 -10.63
N CYS A 26 10.83 -0.57 -11.81
CA CYS A 26 9.86 -1.14 -12.75
C CYS A 26 10.23 -2.59 -13.07
N SER A 27 11.50 -2.85 -13.41
CA SER A 27 12.00 -4.19 -13.70
C SER A 27 11.84 -5.14 -12.52
N LEU A 28 12.14 -4.68 -11.30
CA LEU A 28 11.99 -5.46 -10.07
C LEU A 28 10.51 -5.78 -9.79
N CYS A 29 9.58 -4.83 -9.99
CA CYS A 29 8.15 -5.08 -9.81
C CYS A 29 7.63 -6.08 -10.85
N VAL A 30 8.06 -5.97 -12.11
CA VAL A 30 7.72 -6.92 -13.18
C VAL A 30 8.28 -8.32 -12.87
N MET A 31 9.54 -8.41 -12.44
CA MET A 31 10.14 -9.66 -11.96
C MET A 31 9.38 -10.24 -10.76
N ALA A 32 8.88 -9.41 -9.84
CA ALA A 32 8.06 -9.86 -8.72
C ALA A 32 6.73 -10.43 -9.21
N VAL A 33 6.05 -9.79 -10.15
CA VAL A 33 4.81 -10.31 -10.76
C VAL A 33 5.05 -11.69 -11.38
N TYR A 34 6.09 -11.84 -12.21
CA TYR A 34 6.44 -13.13 -12.81
C TYR A 34 6.88 -14.17 -11.79
N GLY A 35 7.71 -13.78 -10.82
CA GLY A 35 8.23 -14.66 -9.77
C GLY A 35 7.11 -15.21 -8.87
N ILE A 36 6.21 -14.33 -8.40
CA ILE A 36 5.04 -14.74 -7.62
C ILE A 36 4.12 -15.64 -8.44
N SER A 37 3.85 -15.29 -9.70
CA SER A 37 2.98 -16.09 -10.57
C SER A 37 3.56 -17.47 -10.84
N TYR A 38 4.86 -17.54 -11.14
CA TYR A 38 5.59 -18.79 -11.35
C TYR A 38 5.58 -19.65 -10.08
N GLN A 39 5.87 -19.05 -8.93
CA GLN A 39 5.89 -19.76 -7.65
C GLN A 39 4.50 -20.29 -7.28
N TRP A 40 3.46 -19.48 -7.45
CA TRP A 40 2.08 -19.88 -7.22
C TRP A 40 1.72 -21.07 -8.11
N HIS A 41 2.05 -21.01 -9.40
CA HIS A 41 1.77 -22.11 -10.33
C HIS A 41 2.55 -23.39 -9.98
N LYS A 42 3.85 -23.28 -9.71
CA LYS A 42 4.76 -24.43 -9.50
C LYS A 42 4.57 -25.08 -8.13
N GLN A 43 4.66 -24.31 -7.05
CA GLN A 43 4.61 -24.80 -5.66
C GLN A 43 3.26 -24.53 -4.99
N GLY A 44 2.66 -23.37 -5.30
CA GLY A 44 1.46 -22.88 -4.63
C GLY A 44 1.65 -22.82 -3.12
N VAL A 45 0.77 -23.49 -2.38
CA VAL A 45 0.77 -23.55 -0.91
C VAL A 45 1.03 -24.97 -0.37
N ARG A 46 1.60 -25.86 -1.20
CA ARG A 46 1.78 -27.28 -0.83
C ARG A 46 2.77 -27.50 0.33
N PHE A 47 3.69 -26.57 0.56
CA PHE A 47 4.67 -26.64 1.64
C PHE A 47 4.07 -26.34 3.03
N LEU A 48 2.85 -25.80 3.09
CA LEU A 48 2.16 -25.53 4.35
C LEU A 48 1.38 -26.78 4.78
N VAL A 49 1.46 -27.14 6.06
CA VAL A 49 0.79 -28.34 6.59
C VAL A 49 -0.70 -28.08 6.83
N HIS A 50 -1.05 -27.01 7.56
CA HIS A 50 -2.43 -26.69 7.94
C HIS A 50 -3.23 -26.05 6.80
N ASP A 51 -4.45 -26.54 6.59
CA ASP A 51 -5.35 -26.06 5.53
C ASP A 51 -5.80 -24.61 5.73
N ASN A 52 -5.97 -24.18 6.99
CA ASN A 52 -6.32 -22.81 7.34
C ASN A 52 -5.25 -21.83 6.88
N THR A 53 -3.98 -22.07 7.25
CA THR A 53 -2.86 -21.30 6.73
C THR A 53 -2.75 -21.37 5.21
N LYS A 54 -3.03 -22.51 4.56
CA LYS A 54 -3.02 -22.61 3.08
C LYS A 54 -4.00 -21.62 2.45
N VAL A 55 -5.21 -21.47 3.01
CA VAL A 55 -6.22 -20.53 2.50
C VAL A 55 -5.74 -19.10 2.68
N VAL A 56 -5.33 -18.73 3.90
CA VAL A 56 -4.85 -17.37 4.22
C VAL A 56 -3.61 -17.00 3.37
N PHE A 57 -2.71 -17.95 3.13
CA PHE A 57 -1.50 -17.73 2.32
C PHE A 57 -1.81 -17.57 0.82
N LYS A 58 -2.91 -18.14 0.30
CA LYS A 58 -3.37 -17.84 -1.07
C LYS A 58 -3.81 -16.38 -1.20
N PHE A 59 -4.52 -15.84 -0.20
CA PHE A 59 -4.85 -14.41 -0.17
C PHE A 59 -3.58 -13.55 -0.08
N TYR A 60 -2.60 -13.99 0.72
CA TYR A 60 -1.30 -13.33 0.75
C TYR A 60 -0.65 -13.27 -0.64
N TYR A 61 -0.58 -14.39 -1.38
CA TYR A 61 -0.05 -14.39 -2.75
C TYR A 61 -0.83 -13.44 -3.68
N ALA A 62 -2.17 -13.48 -3.63
CA ALA A 62 -3.01 -12.62 -4.44
C ALA A 62 -2.77 -11.13 -4.16
N LEU A 63 -2.69 -10.74 -2.88
CA LEU A 63 -2.39 -9.37 -2.48
C LEU A 63 -1.00 -8.92 -2.94
N ASN A 64 0.02 -9.76 -2.78
CA ASN A 64 1.39 -9.41 -3.20
C ASN A 64 1.52 -9.32 -4.73
N LEU A 65 0.79 -10.15 -5.47
CA LEU A 65 0.69 -10.05 -6.93
C LEU A 65 0.03 -8.73 -7.33
N PHE A 66 -1.07 -8.36 -6.67
CA PHE A 66 -1.77 -7.08 -6.89
C PHE A 66 -0.88 -5.88 -6.58
N VAL A 67 -0.22 -5.86 -5.41
CA VAL A 67 0.75 -4.82 -5.02
C VAL A 67 1.81 -4.65 -6.12
N SER A 68 2.44 -5.76 -6.53
CA SER A 68 3.53 -5.73 -7.51
C SER A 68 3.04 -5.24 -8.88
N ALA A 69 1.83 -5.63 -9.29
CA ALA A 69 1.21 -5.16 -10.53
C ALA A 69 0.86 -3.66 -10.49
N SER A 70 0.25 -3.17 -9.41
CA SER A 70 -0.10 -1.75 -9.26
C SER A 70 1.12 -0.84 -9.23
N PHE A 71 2.22 -1.26 -8.59
CA PHE A 71 3.47 -0.50 -8.62
C PHE A 71 4.19 -0.61 -9.97
N ALA A 72 4.19 -1.77 -10.63
CA ALA A 72 4.71 -1.90 -11.99
C ALA A 72 3.97 -0.95 -12.95
N GLU A 73 2.64 -0.93 -12.91
CA GLU A 73 1.82 0.00 -13.69
C GLU A 73 2.17 1.46 -13.39
N SER A 74 2.27 1.83 -12.11
CA SER A 74 2.65 3.19 -11.69
C SER A 74 4.02 3.61 -12.23
N TYR A 75 5.00 2.70 -12.21
CA TYR A 75 6.34 2.98 -12.74
C TYR A 75 6.40 2.99 -14.26
N ILE A 76 5.58 2.20 -14.95
CA ILE A 76 5.42 2.29 -16.40
C ILE A 76 4.86 3.67 -16.78
N PHE A 77 3.82 4.14 -16.09
CA PHE A 77 3.29 5.48 -16.33
C PHE A 77 4.33 6.57 -16.05
N GLU A 78 5.17 6.41 -15.03
CA GLU A 78 6.26 7.33 -14.74
C GLU A 78 7.32 7.33 -15.86
N LEU A 79 7.71 6.17 -16.37
CA LEU A 79 8.64 6.06 -17.50
C LEU A 79 8.07 6.69 -18.78
N ILE A 80 6.78 6.47 -19.06
CA ILE A 80 6.07 7.13 -20.16
C ILE A 80 6.10 8.65 -19.94
N ARG A 81 5.77 9.12 -18.74
CA ARG A 81 5.78 10.54 -18.39
C ARG A 81 7.17 11.18 -18.56
N LEU A 82 8.24 10.48 -18.24
CA LEU A 82 9.62 10.96 -18.42
C LEU A 82 10.06 10.99 -19.89
N ARG A 83 9.37 10.26 -20.79
CA ARG A 83 9.68 10.22 -22.24
C ARG A 83 8.84 11.17 -23.06
N PHE A 84 7.59 11.40 -22.67
CA PHE A 84 6.67 12.26 -23.41
C PHE A 84 6.54 13.60 -22.68
N ASP A 85 7.34 14.58 -23.13
CA ASP A 85 7.44 15.92 -22.57
C ASP A 85 6.08 16.53 -22.21
N CYS A 86 5.88 16.75 -20.92
CA CYS A 86 4.71 17.37 -20.31
C CYS A 86 3.34 16.78 -20.74
N TYR A 87 3.30 15.53 -21.23
CA TYR A 87 2.05 14.86 -21.56
C TYR A 87 1.26 14.58 -20.28
N VAL A 88 -0.04 14.89 -20.31
CA VAL A 88 -0.91 14.91 -19.14
C VAL A 88 -1.32 13.49 -18.75
N VAL A 89 -0.42 12.74 -18.13
CA VAL A 89 -0.85 11.69 -17.21
C VAL A 89 -1.47 12.40 -16.02
N ASN A 90 -2.77 12.21 -15.82
CA ASN A 90 -3.49 12.83 -14.71
C ASN A 90 -2.82 12.41 -13.39
N PHE A 91 -2.29 13.39 -12.65
CA PHE A 91 -1.62 13.14 -11.37
C PHE A 91 -2.49 12.32 -10.40
N ARG A 92 -3.83 12.47 -10.51
CA ARG A 92 -4.79 11.68 -9.74
C ARG A 92 -4.66 10.19 -10.01
N THR A 93 -4.41 9.77 -11.24
CA THR A 93 -4.26 8.35 -11.59
C THR A 93 -3.00 7.76 -10.95
N VAL A 94 -1.89 8.49 -10.99
CA VAL A 94 -0.61 8.06 -10.36
C VAL A 94 -0.74 8.02 -8.83
N LEU A 95 -1.43 9.00 -8.25
CA LEU A 95 -1.67 9.03 -6.81
C LEU A 95 -2.59 7.88 -6.36
N LEU A 96 -3.67 7.63 -7.13
CA LEU A 96 -4.59 6.52 -6.86
C LEU A 96 -3.90 5.17 -7.01
N SER A 97 -3.08 4.95 -8.05
CA SER A 97 -2.37 3.69 -8.26
C SER A 97 -1.34 3.43 -7.14
N LYS A 98 -0.56 4.45 -6.75
CA LYS A 98 0.36 4.35 -5.61
C LYS A 98 -0.39 4.14 -4.29
N GLY A 99 -1.51 4.84 -4.09
CA GLY A 99 -2.37 4.69 -2.90
C GLY A 99 -2.95 3.28 -2.76
N MET A 100 -3.45 2.70 -3.86
CA MET A 100 -3.91 1.30 -3.90
C MET A 100 -2.77 0.31 -3.61
N GLY A 101 -1.56 0.58 -4.10
CA GLY A 101 -0.38 -0.23 -3.78
C GLY A 101 -0.06 -0.21 -2.28
N ILE A 102 -0.09 0.97 -1.65
CA ILE A 102 0.17 1.12 -0.20
C ILE A 102 -0.91 0.44 0.64
N SER A 103 -2.19 0.61 0.31
CA SER A 103 -3.27 -0.05 1.06
C SER A 103 -3.18 -1.58 0.96
N ALA A 104 -2.78 -2.10 -0.20
CA ALA A 104 -2.57 -3.53 -0.38
C ALA A 104 -1.33 -4.05 0.37
N ILE A 105 -0.26 -3.24 0.53
CA ILE A 105 0.88 -3.57 1.41
C ILE A 105 0.41 -3.71 2.86
N ILE A 106 -0.36 -2.74 3.36
CA ILE A 106 -0.91 -2.77 4.73
C ILE A 106 -1.77 -4.02 4.92
N ALA A 107 -2.67 -4.31 3.97
CA ALA A 107 -3.49 -5.53 4.01
C ALA A 107 -2.64 -6.82 4.03
N ALA A 108 -1.56 -6.88 3.23
CA ALA A 108 -0.64 -8.02 3.23
C ALA A 108 0.08 -8.19 4.58
N GLN A 109 0.43 -7.10 5.26
CA GLN A 109 1.00 -7.14 6.62
C GLN A 109 0.01 -7.71 7.63
N TYR A 110 -1.27 -7.31 7.58
CA TYR A 110 -2.32 -7.89 8.43
C TYR A 110 -2.48 -9.40 8.21
N VAL A 111 -2.41 -9.87 6.97
CA VAL A 111 -2.46 -11.30 6.64
C VAL A 111 -1.30 -12.07 7.29
N ILE A 112 -0.06 -11.56 7.22
CA ILE A 112 1.10 -12.17 7.87
C ILE A 112 0.95 -12.18 9.40
N MET A 113 0.43 -11.10 9.97
CA MET A 113 0.17 -11.02 11.41
C MET A 113 -0.85 -12.08 11.85
N ILE A 114 -1.93 -12.28 11.09
CA ILE A 114 -2.92 -13.33 11.37
C ILE A 114 -2.29 -14.73 11.29
N ILE A 115 -1.48 -15.01 10.27
CA ILE A 115 -0.76 -16.28 10.18
C ILE A 115 0.16 -16.46 11.39
N SER A 116 0.82 -15.39 11.83
CA SER A 116 1.71 -15.44 13.00
C SER A 116 0.93 -15.79 14.28
N PHE A 117 -0.23 -15.16 14.50
CA PHE A 117 -1.11 -15.50 15.63
C PHE A 117 -1.66 -16.92 15.53
N GLU A 118 -2.07 -17.38 14.35
CA GLU A 118 -2.48 -18.77 14.12
C GLU A 118 -1.37 -19.74 14.56
N ARG A 119 -0.12 -19.46 14.18
CA ARG A 119 1.04 -20.30 14.50
C ARG A 119 1.37 -20.31 15.98
N VAL A 120 1.35 -19.15 16.64
CA VAL A 120 1.51 -19.05 18.10
C VAL A 120 0.41 -19.85 18.81
N TYR A 121 -0.84 -19.68 18.37
CA TYR A 121 -1.97 -20.41 18.95
C TYR A 121 -1.85 -21.93 18.77
N SER A 122 -1.46 -22.40 17.58
CA SER A 122 -1.24 -23.83 17.32
C SER A 122 -0.10 -24.42 18.15
N ALA A 123 0.92 -23.62 18.48
CA ALA A 123 2.05 -24.05 19.29
C ALA A 123 1.69 -24.13 20.78
N LEU A 124 0.89 -23.19 21.27
CA LEU A 124 0.46 -23.14 22.68
C LEU A 124 -0.59 -24.21 23.00
N PHE A 125 -1.52 -24.48 22.08
CA PHE A 125 -2.67 -25.36 22.33
C PHE A 125 -2.89 -26.38 21.20
N PRO A 126 -1.95 -27.30 20.93
CA PRO A 126 -2.00 -28.18 19.76
C PRO A 126 -3.24 -29.08 19.71
N ALA A 127 -3.58 -29.74 20.83
CA ALA A 127 -4.75 -30.63 20.90
C ALA A 127 -6.08 -29.88 20.76
N HIS A 128 -6.15 -28.64 21.26
CA HIS A 128 -7.34 -27.81 21.10
C HIS A 128 -7.47 -27.30 19.65
N PHE A 129 -6.35 -26.87 19.06
CA PHE A 129 -6.30 -26.42 17.68
C PHE A 129 -6.68 -27.55 16.72
N GLU A 130 -6.18 -28.77 16.89
CA GLU A 130 -6.55 -29.89 16.02
C GLU A 130 -8.04 -30.24 16.09
N LYS A 131 -8.65 -30.12 17.28
CA LYS A 131 -10.08 -30.40 17.49
C LYS A 131 -11.02 -29.30 17.00
N HIS A 132 -10.60 -28.03 17.04
CA HIS A 132 -11.45 -26.86 16.77
C HIS A 132 -10.98 -26.01 15.57
N SER A 133 -9.95 -26.42 14.83
CA SER A 133 -9.48 -25.76 13.61
C SER A 133 -10.50 -25.97 12.49
N ASP A 134 -11.60 -25.23 12.59
CA ASP A 134 -12.66 -25.25 11.60
C ASP A 134 -12.29 -24.33 10.42
N LYS A 135 -12.59 -24.77 9.19
CA LYS A 135 -12.33 -23.99 7.97
C LYS A 135 -13.04 -22.64 8.00
N ARG A 136 -14.10 -22.54 8.80
CA ARG A 136 -14.86 -21.32 9.06
C ARG A 136 -14.03 -20.22 9.71
N LEU A 137 -13.14 -20.54 10.66
CA LEU A 137 -12.32 -19.52 11.32
C LEU A 137 -11.32 -18.89 10.35
N ALA A 138 -10.68 -19.69 9.49
CA ALA A 138 -9.78 -19.18 8.46
C ALA A 138 -10.52 -18.37 7.40
N PHE A 139 -11.73 -18.78 7.04
CA PHE A 139 -12.58 -18.00 6.15
C PHE A 139 -12.98 -16.66 6.77
N VAL A 140 -13.38 -16.64 8.05
CA VAL A 140 -13.72 -15.42 8.79
C VAL A 140 -12.51 -14.50 8.87
N LEU A 141 -11.33 -15.01 9.24
CA LEU A 141 -10.10 -14.22 9.30
C LEU A 141 -9.69 -13.66 7.93
N SER A 142 -9.81 -14.45 6.87
CA SER A 142 -9.57 -14.00 5.49
C SER A 142 -10.59 -12.93 5.08
N LEU A 143 -11.87 -13.12 5.42
CA LEU A 143 -12.92 -12.13 5.18
C LEU A 143 -12.65 -10.84 5.95
N THR A 144 -12.18 -10.92 7.20
CA THR A 144 -11.77 -9.75 7.98
C THR A 144 -10.64 -9.01 7.29
N THR A 145 -9.64 -9.69 6.71
CA THR A 145 -8.58 -9.00 5.95
C THR A 145 -9.08 -8.31 4.70
N VAL A 146 -10.02 -8.91 3.97
CA VAL A 146 -10.66 -8.27 2.80
C VAL A 146 -11.50 -7.07 3.23
N ILE A 147 -12.25 -7.20 4.33
CA ILE A 147 -13.03 -6.09 4.90
C ILE A 147 -12.11 -4.96 5.35
N VAL A 148 -11.01 -5.27 6.04
CA VAL A 148 -10.01 -4.26 6.45
C VAL A 148 -9.42 -3.57 5.22
N PHE A 149 -9.04 -4.31 4.17
CA PHE A 149 -8.56 -3.70 2.93
C PHE A 149 -9.60 -2.76 2.29
N ILE A 150 -10.85 -3.20 2.16
CA ILE A 150 -11.94 -2.40 1.61
C ILE A 150 -12.19 -1.17 2.50
N TYR A 151 -12.16 -1.35 3.82
CA TYR A 151 -12.39 -0.28 4.78
C TYR A 151 -11.26 0.75 4.74
N THR A 152 -10.00 0.34 4.67
CA THR A 152 -8.85 1.26 4.55
C THR A 152 -8.89 2.00 3.21
N ALA A 153 -9.23 1.33 2.11
CA ALA A 153 -9.39 1.97 0.80
C ALA A 153 -10.55 2.97 0.78
N PHE A 154 -11.68 2.61 1.40
CA PHE A 154 -12.84 3.49 1.53
C PHE A 154 -12.58 4.65 2.48
N SER A 155 -11.92 4.42 3.62
CA SER A 155 -11.53 5.45 4.58
C SER A 155 -10.62 6.48 3.94
N LEU A 156 -9.63 6.04 3.15
CA LEU A 156 -8.77 6.93 2.38
C LEU A 156 -9.58 7.78 1.39
N PHE A 157 -10.52 7.16 0.67
CA PHE A 157 -11.41 7.87 -0.25
C PHE A 157 -12.30 8.90 0.46
N VAL A 158 -12.92 8.52 1.58
CA VAL A 158 -13.77 9.39 2.39
C VAL A 158 -12.95 10.52 2.99
N TYR A 159 -11.76 10.25 3.52
CA TYR A 159 -10.84 11.25 4.05
C TYR A 159 -10.47 12.29 2.98
N CYS A 160 -10.11 11.86 1.77
CA CYS A 160 -9.86 12.77 0.66
C CYS A 160 -11.09 13.62 0.30
N THR A 161 -12.28 13.03 0.36
CA THR A 161 -13.56 13.70 0.09
C THR A 161 -13.90 14.71 1.20
N ASP A 162 -13.64 14.38 2.45
CA ASP A 162 -13.91 15.24 3.60
C ASP A 162 -12.96 16.44 3.67
N ILE A 163 -11.67 16.24 3.36
CA ILE A 163 -10.74 17.37 3.18
C ILE A 163 -11.26 18.30 2.08
N TYR A 164 -11.69 17.72 0.97
CA TYR A 164 -12.19 18.49 -0.16
C TYR A 164 -13.45 19.30 0.21
N LEU A 165 -14.42 18.68 0.87
CA LEU A 165 -15.70 19.31 1.19
C LEU A 165 -15.60 20.30 2.36
N ASN A 166 -14.78 20.03 3.37
CA ASN A 166 -14.73 20.85 4.59
C ASN A 166 -13.68 21.96 4.56
N PHE A 167 -12.57 21.76 3.84
CA PHE A 167 -11.45 22.71 3.84
C PHE A 167 -11.23 23.37 2.49
N ILE A 168 -11.36 22.62 1.38
CA ILE A 168 -11.11 23.18 0.04
C ILE A 168 -12.34 23.90 -0.50
N ARG A 169 -13.53 23.32 -0.31
CA ARG A 169 -14.79 23.90 -0.79
C ARG A 169 -15.38 24.86 0.26
N LYS A 170 -15.16 26.17 0.07
CA LYS A 170 -15.81 27.19 0.91
C LYS A 170 -17.35 27.18 0.70
N PRO A 171 -18.17 27.13 1.76
CA PRO A 171 -19.62 27.21 1.63
C PRO A 171 -20.03 28.63 1.21
N THR A 172 -20.86 28.72 0.17
CA THR A 172 -21.33 29.99 -0.43
C THR A 172 -22.59 30.56 0.22
N ALA A 173 -23.23 29.86 1.15
CA ALA A 173 -24.50 30.27 1.75
C ALA A 173 -24.31 31.03 3.08
N SER A 174 -24.94 32.19 3.22
CA SER A 174 -24.72 33.15 4.31
C SER A 174 -25.41 32.81 5.65
N ASN A 175 -26.36 31.88 5.70
CA ASN A 175 -27.11 31.56 6.93
C ASN A 175 -27.42 30.05 7.04
N PRO A 176 -26.59 29.24 7.70
CA PRO A 176 -26.87 27.81 7.90
C PRO A 176 -27.98 27.59 8.93
N SER A 177 -28.85 26.61 8.69
CA SER A 177 -29.91 26.22 9.63
C SER A 177 -29.34 25.58 10.92
N LEU A 178 -30.13 25.63 11.99
CA LEU A 178 -29.75 25.11 13.32
C LEU A 178 -29.49 23.59 13.32
N SER A 179 -30.14 22.83 12.43
CA SER A 179 -29.90 21.40 12.26
C SER A 179 -28.54 21.12 11.61
N ILE A 180 -28.13 21.95 10.65
CA ILE A 180 -26.83 21.84 9.97
C ILE A 180 -25.69 22.19 10.92
N SER A 181 -25.88 23.19 11.81
CA SER A 181 -24.87 23.53 12.82
C SER A 181 -24.70 22.41 13.86
N TYR A 182 -25.80 21.76 14.27
CA TYR A 182 -25.76 20.60 15.17
C TYR A 182 -25.03 19.40 14.54
N GLN A 183 -25.39 19.03 13.31
CA GLN A 183 -24.77 17.91 12.59
C GLN A 183 -23.27 18.14 12.35
N ARG A 184 -22.86 19.40 12.12
CA ARG A 184 -21.44 19.78 12.02
C ARG A 184 -20.69 19.66 13.35
N SER A 185 -21.36 19.97 14.47
CA SER A 185 -20.81 19.82 15.83
C SER A 185 -20.56 18.34 16.18
N GLU A 186 -21.48 17.46 15.77
CA GLU A 186 -21.39 16.03 16.06
C GLU A 186 -20.33 15.34 15.19
N ASN A 187 -20.30 15.63 13.88
CA ASN A 187 -19.23 15.16 12.99
C ASN A 187 -17.85 15.59 13.48
N ARG A 188 -17.73 16.83 14.01
CA ARG A 188 -16.49 17.32 14.62
C ARG A 188 -16.04 16.48 15.82
N ARG A 189 -16.95 15.97 16.66
CA ARG A 189 -16.60 15.09 17.79
C ARG A 189 -16.10 13.72 17.35
N VAL A 190 -16.75 13.11 16.36
CA VAL A 190 -16.32 11.81 15.80
C VAL A 190 -14.94 11.95 15.14
N LEU A 191 -14.74 13.03 14.39
CA LEU A 191 -13.45 13.35 13.77
C LEU A 191 -12.37 13.52 14.85
N LEU A 192 -12.65 14.19 15.97
CA LEU A 192 -11.70 14.34 17.08
C LEU A 192 -11.28 13.01 17.76
N ILE A 193 -12.01 11.91 17.55
CA ILE A 193 -11.71 10.58 18.13
C ILE A 193 -10.93 9.70 17.14
N ILE A 194 -11.24 9.78 15.84
CA ILE A 194 -10.55 9.02 14.79
C ILE A 194 -9.22 9.68 14.42
N LEU A 195 -9.19 11.01 14.47
CA LEU A 195 -8.04 11.82 14.10
C LEU A 195 -6.78 11.48 14.92
N PRO A 196 -6.78 11.23 16.24
CA PRO A 196 -5.57 10.82 16.98
C PRO A 196 -4.95 9.49 16.53
N LEU A 197 -5.78 8.51 16.17
CA LEU A 197 -5.32 7.19 15.70
C LEU A 197 -4.68 7.29 14.31
N GLU A 198 -5.37 7.96 13.38
CA GLU A 198 -4.75 8.31 12.10
C GLU A 198 -3.56 9.24 12.28
N ILE A 199 -3.60 10.22 13.19
CA ILE A 199 -2.47 11.11 13.52
C ILE A 199 -1.30 10.29 14.04
N THR A 200 -1.46 9.19 14.76
CA THR A 200 -0.32 8.43 15.29
C THR A 200 0.39 7.64 14.18
N GLU A 201 -0.38 6.98 13.32
CA GLU A 201 0.14 6.28 12.14
C GLU A 201 0.71 7.27 11.12
N THR A 202 0.02 8.40 10.96
CA THR A 202 0.49 9.55 10.19
C THR A 202 1.72 10.18 10.84
N ILE A 203 1.86 10.23 12.16
CA ILE A 203 3.03 10.78 12.87
C ILE A 203 4.24 9.88 12.63
N MET A 204 4.08 8.56 12.53
CA MET A 204 5.20 7.69 12.19
C MET A 204 5.65 7.87 10.73
N TYR A 205 4.70 7.95 9.79
CA TYR A 205 5.01 8.33 8.41
C TYR A 205 5.53 9.77 8.30
N PHE A 206 5.01 10.68 9.12
CA PHE A 206 5.37 12.10 9.18
C PHE A 206 6.72 12.28 9.85
N ALA A 207 7.13 11.45 10.81
CA ALA A 207 8.48 11.46 11.37
C ALA A 207 9.50 11.04 10.29
N ALA A 208 9.16 10.01 9.51
CA ALA A 208 9.97 9.61 8.35
C ALA A 208 9.99 10.68 7.23
N THR A 209 8.94 11.50 7.13
CA THR A 209 8.81 12.60 6.17
C THR A 209 9.36 13.94 6.72
N PHE A 210 9.40 14.14 8.02
CA PHE A 210 9.90 15.33 8.71
C PHE A 210 11.41 15.28 8.82
N ALA A 211 11.98 14.09 9.03
CA ALA A 211 13.38 13.80 8.78
C ALA A 211 13.80 14.20 7.34
N PHE A 212 12.86 14.18 6.39
CA PHE A 212 13.05 14.61 5.00
C PHE A 212 12.83 16.11 4.76
N ILE A 213 11.98 16.80 5.53
CA ILE A 213 11.83 18.26 5.47
C ILE A 213 13.03 18.97 6.10
N ILE A 214 13.66 18.36 7.11
CA ILE A 214 14.92 18.85 7.69
C ILE A 214 16.08 18.71 6.68
N GLN A 215 15.92 17.88 5.64
CA GLN A 215 16.85 17.75 4.53
C GLN A 215 16.70 18.98 3.61
N ASP A 216 17.78 19.75 3.45
CA ASP A 216 17.77 21.11 2.85
C ASP A 216 17.02 21.20 1.49
N ASP A 217 16.14 22.20 1.38
CA ASP A 217 15.07 22.35 0.36
C ASP A 217 15.54 22.64 -1.07
N LYS A 218 16.85 22.80 -1.25
CA LYS A 218 17.42 23.36 -2.48
C LYS A 218 17.49 22.37 -3.65
N MET A 219 17.16 21.09 -3.44
CA MET A 219 17.30 20.06 -4.47
C MET A 219 16.02 19.23 -4.67
N PRO A 220 15.11 19.63 -5.57
CA PRO A 220 13.89 18.87 -5.90
C PRO A 220 14.19 17.41 -6.31
N MET A 221 15.37 17.17 -6.87
CA MET A 221 15.89 15.84 -7.19
C MET A 221 16.12 14.94 -5.96
N GLN A 222 16.66 15.47 -4.86
CA GLN A 222 16.88 14.69 -3.63
C GLN A 222 15.55 14.26 -3.02
N ARG A 223 14.53 15.13 -3.13
CA ARG A 223 13.18 14.83 -2.68
C ARG A 223 12.56 13.65 -3.42
N ALA A 224 12.68 13.64 -4.75
CA ALA A 224 12.19 12.55 -5.58
C ALA A 224 12.93 11.23 -5.28
N LEU A 225 14.26 11.27 -5.17
CA LEU A 225 15.07 10.08 -4.84
C LEU A 225 14.70 9.47 -3.49
N TYR A 226 14.46 10.30 -2.47
CA TYR A 226 14.11 9.80 -1.14
C TYR A 226 12.68 9.27 -1.05
N LEU A 227 11.70 9.90 -1.70
CA LEU A 227 10.36 9.33 -1.85
C LEU A 227 10.42 7.96 -2.53
N GLU A 228 11.31 7.81 -3.51
CA GLU A 228 11.58 6.52 -4.08
C GLU A 228 12.27 5.58 -3.06
N LEU A 229 13.21 6.01 -2.22
CA LEU A 229 13.76 5.13 -1.16
C LEU A 229 12.71 4.68 -0.12
N LEU A 230 11.74 5.53 0.22
CA LEU A 230 10.65 5.15 1.13
C LEU A 230 9.74 4.04 0.59
N THR A 231 9.75 3.85 -0.74
CA THR A 231 8.97 2.79 -1.40
C THR A 231 9.77 1.49 -1.57
N LEU A 232 10.97 1.37 -1.00
CA LEU A 232 11.72 0.11 -0.93
C LEU A 232 10.95 -1.10 -0.34
N PRO A 233 10.02 -0.94 0.62
CA PRO A 233 9.21 -2.05 1.12
C PRO A 233 8.40 -2.77 0.04
N ILE A 234 8.21 -2.17 -1.14
CA ILE A 234 7.61 -2.81 -2.33
C ILE A 234 8.38 -4.07 -2.75
N PHE A 235 9.67 -4.22 -2.38
CA PHE A 235 10.47 -5.40 -2.73
C PHE A 235 10.33 -6.58 -1.76
N SER A 236 9.62 -6.40 -0.66
CA SER A 236 9.30 -7.49 0.28
C SER A 236 8.70 -8.75 -0.38
N PRO A 237 7.79 -8.66 -1.37
CA PRO A 237 7.27 -9.81 -2.09
C PRO A 237 8.37 -10.58 -2.85
N LEU A 238 9.27 -9.87 -3.53
CA LEU A 238 10.36 -10.50 -4.30
C LEU A 238 11.35 -11.22 -3.37
N ILE A 239 11.72 -10.58 -2.25
CA ILE A 239 12.59 -11.18 -1.23
C ILE A 239 11.93 -12.46 -0.68
N LEU A 240 10.63 -12.42 -0.42
CA LEU A 240 9.89 -13.58 0.07
C LEU A 240 9.86 -14.73 -0.95
N VAL A 241 9.64 -14.44 -2.24
CA VAL A 241 9.71 -15.46 -3.31
C VAL A 241 11.08 -16.14 -3.31
N ILE A 242 12.16 -15.36 -3.27
CA ILE A 242 13.55 -15.88 -3.24
C ILE A 242 13.77 -16.75 -2.00
N ILE A 243 13.34 -16.30 -0.82
CA ILE A 243 13.50 -17.05 0.43
C ILE A 243 12.76 -18.39 0.35
N ILE A 244 11.51 -18.40 -0.14
CA ILE A 244 10.74 -19.63 -0.22
C ILE A 244 11.38 -20.59 -1.22
N GLU A 245 11.78 -20.12 -2.41
CA GLU A 245 12.44 -21.00 -3.40
C GLU A 245 13.74 -21.59 -2.83
N LEU A 246 14.59 -20.79 -2.18
CA LEU A 246 15.83 -21.26 -1.56
C LEU A 246 15.60 -22.25 -0.40
N ARG A 247 14.52 -22.09 0.37
CA ARG A 247 14.21 -22.96 1.52
C ARG A 247 13.50 -24.24 1.11
N VAL A 248 12.61 -24.18 0.13
CA VAL A 248 11.81 -25.31 -0.34
C VAL A 248 12.61 -26.18 -1.31
N ALA A 249 13.41 -25.59 -2.21
CA ALA A 249 14.21 -26.35 -3.17
C ALA A 249 15.24 -27.27 -2.50
N ARG A 250 15.71 -26.95 -1.28
CA ARG A 250 16.66 -27.79 -0.53
C ARG A 250 16.03 -29.06 0.10
N ARG A 251 14.72 -29.24 0.02
CA ARG A 251 14.02 -30.42 0.59
C ARG A 251 13.82 -31.56 -0.41
N HIS A 252 14.21 -31.35 -1.67
CA HIS A 252 14.23 -32.35 -2.74
C HIS A 252 15.68 -32.62 -3.14
#